data_AF-A0A453QX36-F1
#
_entry.id   AF-A0A453QX36-F1
#
_cell.length_a   1.000
_cell.length_b   1.000
_cell.length_c   1.000
_cell.angle_alpha   90.00
_cell.angle_beta   90.00
_cell.angle_gamma   90.00
#
_symmetry.space_group_name_H-M   'P 1'
#
loop_
_entity.id
_entity.type
_entity.pdbx_description
1 polymer ?
#
loop_
_entity_poly.entity_id
_entity_poly.type
_entity_poly.pdbx_seq_one_letter_code
_entity_poly.pdbx_strand_id
1 'polypeptide(L)'
;MIAAPDTLMRKKAFSALKRVISVVPSTQRFDILQALIENSMFPSLTAILLDLVKNEVLRESRRADQVNGSDRSQDSGESPPWASQVLELVELILRPPEGGPPCLRDHSEEVLSALNLLRLILIIDSRGSRSAKMLRDEKIRAVYSEWLLPLRSVVTGIQSELEKDGGDDENQMACLLNPVQLVLHRCIELVEEKMKGL
;
A
#
# COMPACT_ATOMS: atom_id res chain seq x y z
N MET A 1 21.07 -1.84 -6.75
CA MET A 1 20.59 -1.13 -5.53
C MET A 1 20.70 -2.01 -4.29
N ILE A 2 20.23 -3.26 -4.34
CA ILE A 2 20.28 -4.18 -3.19
C ILE A 2 21.66 -4.86 -3.04
N ALA A 3 22.25 -5.37 -4.12
CA ALA A 3 23.49 -6.16 -4.07
C ALA A 3 24.81 -5.35 -4.00
N ALA A 4 24.76 -4.01 -4.01
CA ALA A 4 25.98 -3.21 -3.95
C ALA A 4 26.51 -3.16 -2.51
N PRO A 5 27.78 -3.51 -2.24
CA PRO A 5 28.31 -3.59 -0.87
C PRO A 5 28.41 -2.21 -0.22
N ASP A 6 28.71 -1.18 -1.02
CA ASP A 6 28.87 0.19 -0.53
C ASP A 6 27.52 0.90 -0.33
N THR A 7 27.29 1.39 0.89
CA THR A 7 26.05 2.08 1.29
C THR A 7 25.84 3.37 0.49
N LEU A 8 26.91 4.12 0.17
CA LEU A 8 26.81 5.35 -0.60
C LEU A 8 26.36 5.05 -2.04
N MET A 9 26.84 3.96 -2.64
CA MET A 9 26.42 3.48 -3.96
C MET A 9 24.96 3.02 -3.94
N ARG A 10 24.50 2.32 -2.89
CA ARG A 10 23.07 1.99 -2.73
C ARG A 10 22.19 3.26 -2.72
N LYS A 11 22.58 4.27 -1.92
CA LYS A 11 21.87 5.56 -1.84
C LYS A 11 21.90 6.33 -3.18
N LYS A 12 23.04 6.36 -3.87
CA LYS A 12 23.17 7.00 -5.19
C LYS A 12 22.29 6.30 -6.23
N ALA A 13 22.27 4.97 -6.25
CA ALA A 13 21.41 4.19 -7.14
C ALA A 13 19.93 4.47 -6.89
N PHE A 14 19.48 4.49 -5.63
CA PHE A 14 18.11 4.87 -5.30
C PHE A 14 17.77 6.31 -5.71
N SER A 15 18.71 7.23 -5.52
CA SER A 15 18.53 8.63 -5.92
C SER A 15 18.44 8.78 -7.44
N ALA A 16 19.21 8.00 -8.19
CA ALA A 16 19.12 7.92 -9.64
C ALA A 16 17.77 7.35 -10.09
N LEU A 17 17.29 6.28 -9.46
CA LEU A 17 15.96 5.70 -9.74
C LEU A 17 14.84 6.75 -9.58
N LYS A 18 14.83 7.49 -8.48
CA LYS A 18 13.85 8.58 -8.27
C LYS A 18 13.90 9.64 -9.37
N ARG A 19 15.11 10.01 -9.82
CA ARG A 19 15.28 10.98 -10.91
C ARG A 19 14.75 10.43 -12.23
N VAL A 20 15.04 9.17 -12.55
CA VAL A 20 14.52 8.50 -13.75
C VAL A 20 13.00 8.50 -13.75
N ILE A 21 12.37 8.06 -12.66
CA ILE A 21 10.89 8.06 -12.55
C ILE A 21 10.32 9.47 -12.69
N SER A 22 10.99 10.49 -12.14
CA SER A 22 10.50 11.87 -12.20
C SER A 22 10.46 12.47 -13.62
N VAL A 23 11.30 11.97 -14.54
CA VAL A 23 11.33 12.44 -15.94
C VAL A 23 10.41 11.64 -16.86
N VAL A 24 9.88 10.52 -16.40
CA VAL A 24 8.89 9.71 -17.13
C VAL A 24 7.55 10.47 -17.18
N PRO A 25 6.80 10.43 -18.31
CA PRO A 25 5.44 10.97 -18.40
C PRO A 25 4.53 10.41 -17.30
N SER A 26 3.68 11.25 -16.70
CA SER A 26 2.83 10.84 -15.56
C SER A 26 1.97 9.61 -15.86
N THR A 27 1.49 9.48 -17.10
CA THR A 27 0.69 8.34 -17.57
C THR A 27 1.42 6.99 -17.54
N GLN A 28 2.76 7.00 -17.57
CA GLN A 28 3.59 5.78 -17.63
C GLN A 28 4.28 5.46 -16.30
N ARG A 29 4.25 6.37 -15.32
CA ARG A 29 4.99 6.18 -14.06
C ARG A 29 4.48 5.00 -13.27
N PHE A 30 3.15 4.83 -13.21
CA PHE A 30 2.55 3.71 -12.51
C PHE A 30 2.87 2.38 -13.22
N ASP A 31 2.85 2.33 -14.55
CA ASP A 31 3.22 1.13 -15.31
C ASP A 31 4.66 0.69 -15.03
N ILE A 32 5.60 1.64 -15.02
CA ILE A 32 7.00 1.35 -14.69
C ILE A 32 7.14 0.87 -13.24
N LEU A 33 6.48 1.54 -12.30
CA LEU A 33 6.53 1.15 -10.89
C LEU A 33 5.91 -0.23 -10.66
N GLN A 34 4.78 -0.52 -11.31
CA GLN A 34 4.14 -1.83 -11.28
C GLN A 34 5.07 -2.90 -11.83
N ALA A 35 5.64 -2.69 -13.02
CA ALA A 35 6.58 -3.64 -13.62
C ALA A 35 7.80 -3.89 -12.71
N LEU A 36 8.33 -2.86 -12.03
CA LEU A 36 9.42 -3.02 -11.08
C LEU A 36 9.02 -3.83 -9.84
N ILE A 37 7.79 -3.67 -9.35
CA ILE A 37 7.25 -4.41 -8.20
C ILE A 37 7.03 -5.88 -8.57
N GLU A 38 6.34 -6.16 -9.68
CA GLU A 38 6.03 -7.52 -10.13
C GLU A 38 7.29 -8.34 -10.45
N ASN A 39 8.40 -7.69 -10.81
CA ASN A 39 9.68 -8.32 -11.08
C ASN A 39 10.67 -8.25 -9.90
N SER A 40 10.24 -7.74 -8.74
CA SER A 40 11.08 -7.65 -7.55
C SER A 40 11.10 -9.00 -6.81
N MET A 41 12.31 -9.52 -6.54
CA MET A 41 12.50 -10.71 -5.69
C MET A 41 12.85 -10.35 -4.23
N PHE A 42 12.89 -9.05 -3.89
CA PHE A 42 13.36 -8.58 -2.58
C PHE A 42 12.24 -7.80 -1.87
N PRO A 43 11.70 -8.29 -0.73
CA PRO A 43 10.63 -7.60 -0.01
C PRO A 43 10.97 -6.15 0.36
N SER A 44 12.21 -5.89 0.76
CA SER A 44 12.71 -4.55 1.06
C SER A 44 12.72 -3.61 -0.15
N LEU A 45 13.00 -4.15 -1.35
CA LEU A 45 12.92 -3.37 -2.60
C LEU A 45 11.46 -3.08 -2.95
N THR A 46 10.59 -4.08 -2.84
CA THR A 46 9.15 -3.94 -3.06
C THR A 46 8.56 -2.87 -2.15
N ALA A 47 8.90 -2.89 -0.86
CA ALA A 47 8.48 -1.88 0.12
C ALA A 47 8.89 -0.46 -0.29
N ILE A 48 10.14 -0.27 -0.75
CA ILE A 48 10.66 1.01 -1.24
C ILE A 48 9.93 1.46 -2.53
N LEU A 49 9.62 0.53 -3.44
CA LEU A 49 8.90 0.84 -4.67
C LEU A 49 7.45 1.24 -4.38
N LEU A 50 6.77 0.58 -3.43
CA LEU A 50 5.45 0.96 -2.95
C LEU A 50 5.44 2.38 -2.35
N ASP A 51 6.51 2.80 -1.67
CA ASP A 51 6.66 4.18 -1.22
C ASP A 51 6.77 5.18 -2.38
N LEU A 52 7.37 4.78 -3.51
CA LEU A 52 7.36 5.61 -4.73
C LEU A 52 5.96 5.68 -5.34
N VAL A 53 5.21 4.58 -5.37
CA VAL A 53 3.79 4.54 -5.79
C VAL A 53 2.96 5.48 -4.93
N LYS A 54 3.12 5.42 -3.61
CA LYS A 54 2.46 6.32 -2.65
C LYS A 54 2.73 7.80 -2.95
N ASN A 55 3.97 8.16 -3.31
CA ASN A 55 4.31 9.53 -3.67
C ASN A 55 3.63 9.98 -4.97
N GLU A 56 3.50 9.09 -5.96
CA GLU A 56 2.77 9.40 -7.20
C GLU A 56 1.25 9.48 -6.96
N VAL A 57 0.67 8.63 -6.10
CA VAL A 57 -0.75 8.77 -5.67
C VAL A 57 -1.00 10.13 -5.04
N LEU A 58 -0.13 10.58 -4.12
CA LEU A 58 -0.24 11.91 -3.51
C LEU A 58 -0.11 13.03 -4.54
N ARG A 59 0.78 12.87 -5.53
CA ARG A 59 0.98 13.87 -6.60
C ARG A 59 -0.26 13.99 -7.47
N GLU A 60 -0.80 12.87 -7.95
CA GLU A 60 -1.97 12.86 -8.83
C GLU A 60 -3.25 13.27 -8.10
N SER A 61 -3.43 12.85 -6.84
CA SER A 61 -4.54 13.32 -6.00
C SER A 61 -4.53 14.84 -5.85
N ARG A 62 -3.38 15.45 -5.56
CA ARG A 62 -3.26 16.93 -5.49
C ARG A 62 -3.48 17.62 -6.83
N ARG A 63 -3.15 16.99 -7.96
CA ARG A 63 -3.40 17.55 -9.30
C ARG A 63 -4.89 17.55 -9.61
N ALA A 64 -5.59 16.47 -9.29
CA ALA A 64 -7.04 16.39 -9.42
C ALA A 64 -7.76 17.48 -8.63
N ASP A 65 -7.28 17.80 -7.41
CA ASP A 65 -7.82 18.90 -6.61
C ASP A 65 -7.59 20.29 -7.24
N GLN A 66 -6.47 20.49 -7.95
CA GLN A 66 -6.10 21.79 -8.55
C GLN A 66 -6.82 22.06 -9.88
N VAL A 67 -6.91 21.08 -10.78
CA VAL A 67 -7.54 21.23 -12.10
C VAL A 67 -9.04 21.54 -11.98
N ASN A 68 -9.70 20.97 -10.98
CA ASN A 68 -11.14 21.14 -10.75
C ASN A 68 -11.48 22.40 -9.94
N GLY A 69 -10.49 23.20 -9.55
CA GLY A 69 -10.70 24.51 -8.92
C GLY A 69 -11.21 25.57 -9.90
N SER A 70 -11.03 25.37 -11.22
CA SER A 70 -11.37 26.35 -12.26
C SER A 70 -12.59 25.99 -13.12
N ASP A 71 -13.09 24.75 -13.11
CA ASP A 71 -14.24 24.36 -13.92
C ASP A 71 -15.21 23.47 -13.12
N ARG A 72 -16.45 23.95 -12.96
CA ARG A 72 -17.43 23.45 -11.98
C ARG A 72 -18.32 22.31 -12.48
N SER A 73 -18.01 21.68 -13.60
CA SER A 73 -18.93 20.71 -14.21
C SER A 73 -18.19 19.61 -14.95
N GLN A 74 -17.91 18.51 -14.25
CA GLN A 74 -18.26 17.15 -14.68
C GLN A 74 -17.78 16.18 -13.60
N ASP A 75 -18.72 15.78 -12.75
CA ASP A 75 -18.61 14.55 -11.97
C ASP A 75 -18.75 13.38 -12.96
N SER A 76 -17.63 12.93 -13.54
CA SER A 76 -17.67 11.80 -14.47
C SER A 76 -17.92 10.46 -13.75
N GLY A 77 -17.97 10.42 -12.42
CA GLY A 77 -18.17 9.18 -11.65
C GLY A 77 -17.07 8.13 -11.87
N GLU A 78 -16.03 8.45 -12.63
CA GLU A 78 -14.93 7.55 -13.00
C GLU A 78 -13.80 7.66 -11.99
N SER A 79 -13.41 6.51 -11.42
CA SER A 79 -12.24 6.41 -10.53
C SER A 79 -10.99 6.93 -11.25
N PRO A 80 -10.04 7.57 -10.54
CA PRO A 80 -8.76 7.97 -11.12
C PRO A 80 -8.09 6.78 -11.84
N PRO A 81 -7.42 6.98 -12.99
CA PRO A 81 -6.83 5.89 -13.77
C PRO A 81 -5.83 5.03 -12.97
N TRP A 82 -5.15 5.62 -11.99
CA TRP A 82 -4.20 4.92 -11.13
C TRP A 82 -4.87 4.05 -10.05
N ALA A 83 -6.14 4.24 -9.75
CA ALA A 83 -6.81 3.63 -8.60
C ALA A 83 -6.84 2.09 -8.69
N SER A 84 -7.29 1.56 -9.84
CA SER A 84 -7.36 0.11 -10.07
C SER A 84 -5.97 -0.52 -9.99
N GLN A 85 -5.01 0.07 -10.71
CA GLN A 85 -3.62 -0.40 -10.76
C GLN A 85 -2.96 -0.44 -9.38
N VAL A 86 -3.15 0.61 -8.58
CA VAL A 86 -2.59 0.67 -7.23
C VAL A 86 -3.28 -0.33 -6.29
N LEU A 87 -4.59 -0.56 -6.44
CA LEU A 87 -5.29 -1.58 -5.66
C LEU A 87 -4.85 -2.99 -6.03
N GLU A 88 -4.57 -3.26 -7.30
CA GLU A 88 -3.99 -4.53 -7.77
C GLU A 88 -2.61 -4.77 -7.14
N LEU A 89 -1.77 -3.73 -7.04
CA LEU A 89 -0.48 -3.82 -6.33
C LEU A 89 -0.63 -4.12 -4.84
N VAL A 90 -1.60 -3.48 -4.17
CA VAL A 90 -1.89 -3.79 -2.75
C VAL A 90 -2.42 -5.22 -2.61
N GLU A 91 -3.29 -5.64 -3.50
CA GLU A 91 -3.87 -6.99 -3.54
C GLU A 91 -2.79 -8.06 -3.72
N LEU A 92 -1.84 -7.84 -4.62
CA LEU A 92 -0.71 -8.75 -4.87
C LEU A 92 0.10 -9.04 -3.59
N ILE A 93 0.24 -8.05 -2.70
CA ILE A 93 1.02 -8.19 -1.45
C ILE A 93 0.17 -8.74 -0.31
N LEU A 94 -1.06 -8.26 -0.15
CA LEU A 94 -1.94 -8.68 0.96
C LEU A 94 -2.66 -10.00 0.70
N ARG A 95 -2.73 -10.43 -0.56
CA ARG A 95 -3.32 -11.70 -1.01
C ARG A 95 -2.44 -12.29 -2.11
N PRO A 96 -1.28 -12.87 -1.74
CA PRO A 96 -0.34 -13.43 -2.68
C PRO A 96 -0.97 -14.50 -3.61
N PRO A 97 -0.47 -14.68 -4.84
CA PRO A 97 -1.03 -15.62 -5.82
C PRO A 97 -1.07 -17.08 -5.33
N GLU A 98 -0.17 -17.46 -4.44
CA GLU A 98 -0.10 -18.77 -3.81
C GLU A 98 -1.31 -19.05 -2.89
N GLY A 99 -2.09 -18.02 -2.58
CA GLY A 99 -3.29 -18.07 -1.77
C GLY A 99 -3.03 -17.80 -0.29
N GLY A 100 -4.10 -17.47 0.44
CA GLY A 100 -4.03 -17.12 1.84
C GLY A 100 -3.41 -15.74 2.12
N PRO A 101 -3.21 -15.39 3.40
CA PRO A 101 -2.52 -14.18 3.82
C PRO A 101 -0.98 -14.28 3.68
N PRO A 102 -0.25 -13.16 3.56
CA PRO A 102 1.20 -13.15 3.40
C PRO A 102 1.95 -13.71 4.63
N CYS A 103 3.12 -14.34 4.39
CA CYS A 103 4.02 -14.77 5.45
C CYS A 103 4.71 -13.54 6.09
N LEU A 104 4.20 -13.10 7.24
CA LEU A 104 4.69 -11.88 7.89
C LEU A 104 6.15 -11.96 8.36
N ARG A 105 6.69 -13.16 8.62
CA ARG A 105 8.09 -13.31 9.04
C ARG A 105 9.06 -12.84 7.95
N ASP A 106 8.75 -13.15 6.69
CA ASP A 106 9.64 -12.85 5.56
C ASP A 106 9.23 -11.56 4.82
N HIS A 107 7.95 -11.18 4.89
CA HIS A 107 7.35 -10.12 4.06
C HIS A 107 6.83 -8.92 4.86
N SER A 108 7.18 -8.79 6.15
CA SER A 108 6.68 -7.71 7.02
C SER A 108 6.85 -6.31 6.45
N GLU A 109 7.99 -6.01 5.83
CA GLU A 109 8.30 -4.67 5.27
C GLU A 109 7.35 -4.28 4.13
N GLU A 110 7.17 -5.16 3.14
CA GLU A 110 6.30 -4.88 2.00
C GLU A 110 4.82 -4.90 2.38
N VAL A 111 4.42 -5.78 3.32
CA VAL A 111 3.07 -5.78 3.88
C VAL A 111 2.77 -4.47 4.60
N LEU A 112 3.72 -3.97 5.41
CA LEU A 112 3.59 -2.67 6.06
C LEU A 112 3.45 -1.54 5.05
N SER A 113 4.26 -1.53 3.99
CA SER A 113 4.16 -0.52 2.93
C SER A 113 2.83 -0.61 2.18
N ALA A 114 2.35 -1.81 1.85
CA ALA A 114 1.07 -2.03 1.19
C ALA A 114 -0.11 -1.57 2.07
N LEU A 115 -0.10 -1.90 3.36
CA LEU A 115 -1.11 -1.40 4.32
C LEU A 115 -1.08 0.13 4.45
N ASN A 116 0.10 0.75 4.43
CA ASN A 116 0.21 2.20 4.47
C ASN A 116 -0.34 2.87 3.20
N LEU A 117 -0.14 2.25 2.04
CA LEU A 117 -0.70 2.69 0.77
C LEU A 117 -2.22 2.53 0.75
N LEU A 118 -2.73 1.39 1.21
CA LEU A 118 -4.17 1.17 1.38
C LEU A 118 -4.79 2.18 2.33
N ARG A 119 -4.15 2.45 3.48
CA ARG A 119 -4.58 3.48 4.43
C ARG A 119 -4.69 4.85 3.76
N LEU A 120 -3.68 5.24 2.96
CA LEU A 120 -3.72 6.50 2.23
C LEU A 120 -4.91 6.56 1.27
N ILE A 121 -5.13 5.49 0.50
CA ILE A 121 -6.24 5.38 -0.44
C ILE A 121 -7.59 5.53 0.27
N LEU A 122 -7.79 4.82 1.38
CA LEU A 122 -9.01 4.91 2.19
C LEU A 122 -9.25 6.32 2.74
N ILE A 123 -8.18 7.03 3.14
CA ILE A 123 -8.25 8.43 3.60
C ILE A 123 -8.57 9.39 2.45
N ILE A 124 -8.00 9.19 1.26
CA ILE A 124 -8.30 10.02 0.09
C ILE A 124 -9.78 9.85 -0.27
N ASP A 125 -10.23 8.59 -0.34
CA ASP A 125 -11.60 8.25 -0.70
C ASP A 125 -12.63 8.78 0.33
N SER A 126 -12.32 8.73 1.64
CA SER A 126 -13.22 9.23 2.69
C SER A 126 -13.37 10.75 2.74
N ARG A 127 -12.41 11.51 2.18
CA ARG A 127 -12.47 12.99 2.16
C ARG A 127 -13.52 13.55 1.21
N GLY A 128 -14.12 12.71 0.35
CA GLY A 128 -15.21 13.13 -0.54
C GLY A 128 -14.84 14.26 -1.50
N SER A 129 -13.54 14.56 -1.70
CA SER A 129 -13.11 15.39 -2.82
C SER A 129 -13.51 14.66 -4.09
N ARG A 130 -14.18 15.37 -4.99
CA ARG A 130 -14.99 14.88 -6.12
C ARG A 130 -14.25 14.06 -7.19
N SER A 131 -13.04 13.59 -6.91
CA SER A 131 -12.49 12.38 -7.52
C SER A 131 -13.35 11.20 -7.09
N ALA A 132 -14.27 10.79 -7.97
CA ALA A 132 -15.21 9.68 -7.87
C ALA A 132 -14.90 8.63 -6.80
N LYS A 133 -15.95 8.15 -6.09
CA LYS A 133 -15.95 7.00 -5.16
C LYS A 133 -14.99 5.92 -5.66
N MET A 134 -13.74 6.00 -5.22
CA MET A 134 -12.64 5.32 -5.87
C MET A 134 -12.74 3.83 -5.58
N LEU A 135 -13.22 3.54 -4.38
CA LEU A 135 -13.62 2.22 -3.93
C LEU A 135 -15.16 2.15 -3.90
N ARG A 136 -15.74 1.45 -4.87
CA ARG A 136 -17.15 1.06 -4.82
C ARG A 136 -17.41 0.13 -3.62
N ASP A 137 -18.66 0.07 -3.20
CA ASP A 137 -19.11 -0.67 -2.03
C ASP A 137 -18.69 -2.14 -2.08
N GLU A 138 -18.77 -2.78 -3.25
CA GLU A 138 -18.33 -4.17 -3.44
C GLU A 138 -16.82 -4.32 -3.19
N LYS A 139 -16.00 -3.39 -3.70
CA LYS A 139 -14.55 -3.43 -3.49
C LYS A 139 -14.19 -3.16 -2.03
N ILE A 140 -14.91 -2.27 -1.35
CA ILE A 140 -14.75 -2.06 0.10
C ILE A 140 -15.04 -3.34 0.89
N ARG A 141 -16.14 -4.04 0.56
CA ARG A 141 -16.48 -5.33 1.18
C ARG A 141 -15.42 -6.40 0.90
N ALA A 142 -14.89 -6.46 -0.32
CA ALA A 142 -13.80 -7.38 -0.68
C ALA A 142 -12.52 -7.06 0.09
N VAL A 143 -12.07 -5.80 0.12
CA VAL A 143 -10.89 -5.37 0.90
C VAL A 143 -11.01 -5.77 2.36
N TYR A 144 -12.18 -5.55 2.96
CA TYR A 144 -12.43 -5.94 4.36
C TYR A 144 -12.31 -7.46 4.56
N SER A 145 -13.14 -8.21 3.85
CA SER A 145 -13.36 -9.63 4.12
C SER A 145 -12.26 -10.54 3.57
N GLU A 146 -11.65 -10.16 2.44
CA GLU A 146 -10.66 -10.99 1.76
C GLU A 146 -9.22 -10.60 2.09
N TRP A 147 -8.96 -9.35 2.51
CA TRP A 147 -7.58 -8.88 2.75
C TRP A 147 -7.34 -8.60 4.24
N LEU A 148 -8.14 -7.71 4.83
CA LEU A 148 -7.88 -7.21 6.18
C LEU A 148 -8.23 -8.22 7.28
N LEU A 149 -9.38 -8.91 7.17
CA LEU A 149 -9.79 -9.90 8.17
C LEU A 149 -8.86 -11.14 8.23
N PRO A 150 -8.45 -11.75 7.09
CA PRO A 150 -7.50 -12.85 7.11
C PRO A 150 -6.16 -12.42 7.69
N LEU A 151 -5.66 -11.24 7.31
CA LEU A 151 -4.41 -10.71 7.85
C LEU A 151 -4.50 -10.45 9.36
N ARG A 152 -5.64 -9.96 9.85
CA ARG A 152 -5.88 -9.77 11.29
C ARG A 152 -5.77 -11.09 12.04
N SER A 153 -6.37 -12.16 11.49
CA SER A 153 -6.26 -13.49 12.09
C SER A 153 -4.81 -13.96 12.22
N VAL A 154 -3.98 -13.71 11.20
CA VAL A 154 -2.55 -14.05 11.24
C VAL A 154 -1.81 -13.23 12.28
N VAL A 155 -1.99 -11.90 12.26
CA VAL A 155 -1.33 -11.00 13.22
C VAL A 155 -1.68 -11.37 14.67
N THR A 156 -2.94 -11.63 14.96
CA THR A 156 -3.38 -12.07 16.30
C THR A 156 -2.81 -13.44 16.68
N GLY A 157 -2.75 -14.37 15.74
CA GLY A 157 -2.13 -15.68 15.95
C GLY A 157 -0.66 -15.57 16.36
N ILE A 158 0.12 -14.82 15.58
CA ILE A 158 1.54 -14.59 15.86
C ILE A 158 1.71 -13.87 17.21
N GLN A 159 0.91 -12.84 17.48
CA GLN A 159 0.98 -12.12 18.76
C GLN A 159 0.73 -13.05 19.95
N SER A 160 -0.24 -13.97 19.85
CA SER A 160 -0.50 -14.95 20.92
C SER A 160 0.64 -15.96 21.10
N GLU A 161 1.39 -16.27 20.05
CA GLU A 161 2.61 -17.10 20.15
C GLU A 161 3.73 -16.33 20.85
N LEU A 162 3.93 -15.05 20.52
CA LEU A 162 4.95 -14.19 21.12
C LEU A 162 4.72 -13.90 22.61
N GLU A 163 3.48 -13.98 23.09
CA GLU A 163 3.17 -13.81 24.52
C GLU A 163 3.51 -15.05 25.38
N LYS A 164 3.81 -16.19 24.74
CA LYS A 164 4.06 -17.46 25.44
C LYS A 164 5.54 -17.75 25.69
N ASP A 165 6.42 -17.26 24.82
CA ASP A 165 7.88 -17.38 24.93
C ASP A 165 8.49 -15.96 24.96
N GLY A 166 9.45 -15.72 25.86
CA GLY A 166 9.98 -14.38 26.18
C GLY A 166 11.47 -14.19 25.86
N GLY A 167 11.99 -14.90 24.87
CA GLY A 167 13.34 -14.80 24.33
C GLY A 167 13.57 -13.64 23.36
N ASP A 168 14.83 -13.47 22.95
CA ASP A 168 15.27 -12.35 22.11
C ASP A 168 14.71 -12.39 20.68
N ASP A 169 14.48 -13.58 20.12
CA ASP A 169 13.87 -13.76 18.80
C ASP A 169 12.39 -13.30 18.78
N GLU A 170 11.65 -13.51 19.88
CA GLU A 170 10.29 -12.98 20.02
C GLU A 170 10.26 -11.46 20.09
N ASN A 171 11.23 -10.85 20.78
CA ASN A 171 11.36 -9.39 20.85
C ASN A 171 11.62 -8.76 19.47
N GLN A 172 12.45 -9.40 18.64
CA GLN A 172 12.68 -8.94 17.27
C GLN A 172 11.43 -9.08 16.40
N MET A 173 10.72 -10.20 16.52
CA MET A 173 9.47 -10.41 15.79
C MET A 173 8.37 -9.43 16.22
N ALA A 174 8.25 -9.13 17.51
CA ALA A 174 7.33 -8.11 18.02
C ALA A 174 7.63 -6.73 17.43
N CYS A 175 8.91 -6.35 17.31
CA CYS A 175 9.31 -5.10 16.66
C CYS A 175 8.85 -5.00 15.19
N LEU A 176 8.84 -6.12 14.46
CA LEU A 176 8.36 -6.19 13.08
C LEU A 176 6.82 -6.21 12.98
N LEU A 177 6.16 -6.89 13.91
CA LEU A 177 4.71 -7.10 13.89
C LEU A 177 3.93 -5.86 14.35
N ASN A 178 4.43 -5.13 15.36
CA ASN A 178 3.71 -4.00 15.96
C ASN A 178 3.31 -2.92 14.92
N PRO A 179 4.20 -2.45 14.03
CA PRO A 179 3.82 -1.50 12.99
C PRO A 179 2.74 -2.06 12.04
N VAL A 180 2.82 -3.33 11.67
CA VAL A 180 1.82 -4.00 10.80
C VAL A 180 0.46 -4.00 11.48
N GLN A 181 0.40 -4.41 12.75
CA GLN A 181 -0.83 -4.44 13.54
C GLN A 181 -1.48 -3.07 13.65
N LEU A 182 -0.70 -2.03 13.97
CA LEU A 182 -1.21 -0.66 14.11
C LEU A 182 -1.82 -0.14 12.81
N VAL A 183 -1.15 -0.34 11.67
CA VAL A 183 -1.66 0.14 10.37
C VAL A 183 -2.85 -0.71 9.91
N LEU A 184 -2.83 -2.02 10.16
CA LEU A 184 -3.94 -2.93 9.86
C LEU A 184 -5.21 -2.53 10.60
N HIS A 185 -5.13 -2.33 11.92
CA HIS A 185 -6.27 -1.86 12.70
C HIS A 185 -6.82 -0.55 12.16
N ARG A 186 -5.95 0.41 11.81
CA ARG A 186 -6.41 1.67 11.22
C ARG A 186 -7.10 1.49 9.86
N CYS A 187 -6.63 0.56 9.02
CA CYS A 187 -7.32 0.25 7.75
C CYS A 187 -8.71 -0.34 8.01
N ILE A 188 -8.81 -1.24 8.98
CA ILE A 188 -10.08 -1.86 9.40
C ILE A 188 -11.07 -0.79 9.88
N GLU A 189 -10.64 0.10 10.78
CA GLU A 189 -11.47 1.20 11.28
C GLU A 189 -12.01 2.07 10.13
N LEU A 190 -11.15 2.49 9.20
CA LEU A 190 -11.53 3.31 8.06
C LEU A 190 -12.56 2.61 7.16
N VAL A 191 -12.38 1.30 6.95
CA VAL A 191 -13.30 0.50 6.15
C VAL A 191 -14.65 0.33 6.86
N GLU A 192 -14.66 0.04 8.16
CA GLU A 192 -15.88 -0.09 8.96
C GLU A 192 -16.64 1.24 9.06
N GLU A 193 -15.94 2.36 9.26
CA GLU A 193 -16.51 3.71 9.20
C GLU A 193 -17.22 3.95 7.86
N LYS A 194 -16.57 3.58 6.75
CA LYS A 194 -17.15 3.73 5.42
C LYS A 194 -18.37 2.81 5.22
N MET A 195 -18.31 1.57 5.70
CA MET A 195 -19.42 0.62 5.61
C MET A 195 -20.67 1.04 6.39
N LYS A 196 -20.53 1.77 7.50
CA LYS A 196 -21.67 2.33 8.25
C LYS A 196 -22.47 3.36 7.46
N GLY A 197 -21.85 3.96 6.44
CA GLY A 197 -22.48 4.93 5.55
C GLY A 197 -23.06 4.32 4.27
N LEU A 198 -22.99 2.99 4.10
CA LEU A 198 -23.60 2.24 2.99
C LEU A 198 -25.01 1.78 3.36
#